data_AF-V8NAZ5-F1
#
_entry.id   AF-V8NAZ5-F1
#
_cell.length_a   1.000
_cell.length_b   1.000
_cell.length_c   1.000
_cell.angle_alpha   90.00
_cell.angle_beta   90.00
_cell.angle_gamma   90.00
#
_symmetry.space_group_name_H-M   'P 1'
#
loop_
_entity.id
_entity.type
_entity.pdbx_description
1 polymer ?
#
loop_
_entity_poly.entity_id
_entity_poly.type
_entity_poly.pdbx_seq_one_letter_code
_entity_poly.pdbx_strand_id
1 'polypeptide(L)'
;MSEYDASTYERFSGAVRRQLGSPQQKCKRLSLVVDVSGSMYRFNGVDRRLERSMEAVCMVMEAFENYEQKFKYNILGHSGDGFNIALVPNDNVPKDNKQRLEILKHAIREIAKDDADEYFVIVLSDANLERYGIPPARFAQALMIDPKVNAFAIFIGSLGDQADRLQRTLPAGRSFIAMDTKEIPQILQQIFTSTMLSSS
;
A
#
# COMPACT_ATOMS: atom_id res chain seq x y z
N MET A 1 -15.64 6.37 -14.06
CA MET A 1 -16.01 7.28 -12.96
C MET A 1 -15.80 6.48 -11.69
N SER A 2 -14.89 6.92 -10.83
CA SER A 2 -14.59 6.25 -9.56
C SER A 2 -15.88 6.04 -8.75
N GLU A 3 -16.05 4.86 -8.14
CA GLU A 3 -17.16 4.59 -7.21
C GLU A 3 -17.06 5.34 -5.87
N TYR A 4 -16.00 6.14 -5.66
CA TYR A 4 -15.89 7.00 -4.50
C TYR A 4 -16.85 8.18 -4.63
N ASP A 5 -17.72 8.35 -3.64
CA ASP A 5 -18.49 9.58 -3.55
C ASP A 5 -17.56 10.76 -3.23
N ALA A 6 -17.99 11.97 -3.63
CA ALA A 6 -17.21 13.19 -3.40
C ALA A 6 -16.86 13.41 -1.92
N SER A 7 -17.68 12.89 -1.00
CA SER A 7 -17.45 13.03 0.44
C SER A 7 -16.27 12.20 0.94
N THR A 8 -16.07 11.03 0.35
CA THR A 8 -14.98 10.11 0.63
C THR A 8 -13.66 10.69 0.15
N TYR A 9 -13.66 11.24 -1.07
CA TYR A 9 -12.53 11.95 -1.62
C TYR A 9 -12.13 13.18 -0.78
N GLU A 10 -13.09 14.03 -0.42
CA GLU A 10 -12.83 15.22 0.42
C GLU A 10 -12.28 14.88 1.81
N ARG A 11 -12.71 13.77 2.42
CA ARG A 11 -12.14 13.33 3.71
C ARG A 11 -10.68 12.93 3.58
N PHE A 12 -10.34 12.15 2.55
CA PHE A 12 -8.97 11.71 2.30
C PHE A 12 -8.06 12.87 1.89
N SER A 13 -8.48 13.70 0.93
CA SER A 13 -7.74 14.89 0.54
C SER A 13 -7.57 15.86 1.72
N GLY A 14 -8.59 16.00 2.58
CA GLY A 14 -8.51 16.73 3.83
C GLY A 14 -7.49 16.16 4.83
N ALA A 15 -7.34 14.84 4.91
CA ALA A 15 -6.31 14.18 5.73
C ALA A 15 -4.90 14.41 5.17
N VAL A 16 -4.73 14.27 3.86
CA VAL A 16 -3.47 14.59 3.17
C VAL A 16 -3.12 16.06 3.38
N ARG A 17 -4.08 16.99 3.21
CA ARG A 17 -3.93 18.43 3.50
C ARG A 17 -3.47 18.71 4.93
N ARG A 18 -3.98 17.99 5.93
CA ARG A 18 -3.50 18.11 7.31
C ARG A 18 -2.05 17.66 7.45
N GLN A 19 -1.67 16.55 6.82
CA GLN A 19 -0.26 16.13 6.78
C GLN A 19 0.66 17.12 6.06
N LEU A 20 0.14 17.85 5.08
CA LEU A 20 0.84 18.91 4.36
C LEU A 20 0.99 20.20 5.18
N GLY A 21 0.21 20.36 6.25
CA GLY A 21 0.24 21.54 7.13
C GLY A 21 1.31 21.49 8.23
N SER A 22 1.94 20.33 8.47
CA SER A 22 3.03 20.22 9.43
C SER A 22 4.28 20.96 8.94
N PRO A 23 5.08 21.59 9.82
CA PRO A 23 6.40 22.08 9.46
C PRO A 23 7.20 20.96 8.78
N GLN A 24 7.79 21.25 7.64
CA GLN A 24 8.49 20.28 6.81
C GLN A 24 9.81 20.87 6.34
N GLN A 25 10.90 20.12 6.49
CA GLN A 25 12.21 20.49 5.96
C GLN A 25 12.48 19.82 4.61
N LYS A 26 12.04 18.57 4.43
CA LYS A 26 12.22 17.77 3.20
C LYS A 26 10.94 17.07 2.78
N CYS A 27 10.76 16.82 1.49
CA CYS A 27 9.60 16.09 0.97
C CYS A 27 9.42 14.73 1.68
N LYS A 28 8.17 14.36 1.99
CA LYS A 28 7.81 13.02 2.46
C LYS A 28 7.80 12.07 1.27
N ARG A 29 8.07 10.79 1.50
CA ARG A 29 8.12 9.79 0.43
C ARG A 29 7.10 8.69 0.66
N LEU A 30 6.33 8.37 -0.37
CA LEU A 30 5.33 7.30 -0.37
C LEU A 30 5.61 6.29 -1.47
N SER A 31 5.56 5.00 -1.16
CA SER A 31 5.57 3.93 -2.14
C SER A 31 4.33 3.08 -2.00
N LEU A 32 3.51 3.04 -3.05
CA LEU A 32 2.31 2.19 -3.11
C LEU A 32 2.64 0.91 -3.87
N VAL A 33 2.64 -0.22 -3.19
CA VAL A 33 2.88 -1.54 -3.78
C VAL A 33 1.54 -2.22 -4.04
N VAL A 34 1.25 -2.53 -5.30
CA VAL A 34 -0.07 -2.98 -5.76
C VAL A 34 0.02 -4.40 -6.33
N ASP A 35 -0.75 -5.32 -5.75
CA ASP A 35 -0.94 -6.66 -6.29
C ASP A 35 -1.82 -6.59 -7.56
N VAL A 36 -1.28 -7.06 -8.68
CA VAL A 36 -1.96 -7.20 -9.99
C VAL A 36 -1.94 -8.67 -10.46
N SER A 37 -1.85 -9.62 -9.52
CA SER A 37 -1.75 -11.04 -9.81
C SER A 37 -3.03 -11.64 -10.39
N GLY A 38 -2.91 -12.87 -10.89
CA GLY A 38 -4.04 -13.59 -11.47
C GLY A 38 -5.20 -13.86 -10.50
N SER A 39 -5.04 -13.75 -9.17
CA SER A 39 -6.19 -13.78 -8.24
C SER A 39 -6.98 -12.48 -8.31
N MET A 40 -6.30 -11.34 -8.41
CA MET A 40 -6.92 -10.03 -8.57
C MET A 40 -7.80 -10.00 -9.81
N TYR A 41 -7.32 -10.52 -10.93
CA TYR A 41 -8.10 -10.64 -12.16
C TYR A 41 -9.24 -11.69 -12.05
N ARG A 42 -8.93 -12.91 -11.57
CA ARG A 42 -9.91 -14.01 -11.50
C ARG A 42 -11.08 -13.72 -10.57
N PHE A 43 -10.83 -13.06 -9.43
CA PHE A 43 -11.88 -12.69 -8.49
C PHE A 43 -12.49 -11.33 -8.81
N ASN A 44 -11.97 -10.58 -9.79
CA ASN A 44 -12.52 -9.27 -10.16
C ASN A 44 -14.01 -9.35 -10.55
N GLY A 45 -14.44 -10.40 -11.26
CA GLY A 45 -15.85 -10.59 -11.60
C GLY A 45 -16.76 -10.95 -10.41
N VAL A 46 -16.17 -11.26 -9.25
CA VAL A 46 -16.89 -11.67 -8.03
C VAL A 46 -16.87 -10.55 -6.99
N ASP A 47 -15.69 -10.01 -6.68
CA ASP A 47 -15.48 -9.03 -5.61
C ASP A 47 -14.71 -7.79 -6.07
N ARG A 48 -14.46 -7.66 -7.38
CA ARG A 48 -13.90 -6.46 -8.02
C ARG A 48 -12.50 -6.07 -7.53
N ARG A 49 -11.73 -7.01 -6.96
CA ARG A 49 -10.37 -6.80 -6.42
C ARG A 49 -9.44 -5.94 -7.29
N LEU A 50 -9.38 -6.20 -8.60
CA LEU A 50 -8.49 -5.47 -9.51
C LEU A 50 -9.00 -4.05 -9.76
N GLU A 51 -10.29 -3.89 -10.09
CA GLU A 51 -10.94 -2.58 -10.24
C GLU A 51 -10.74 -1.72 -8.99
N ARG A 52 -11.00 -2.33 -7.84
CA ARG A 52 -10.85 -1.73 -6.52
C ARG A 52 -9.43 -1.23 -6.24
N SER A 53 -8.43 -2.03 -6.60
CA SER A 53 -7.02 -1.65 -6.46
C SER A 53 -6.64 -0.51 -7.42
N MET A 54 -7.15 -0.52 -8.65
CA MET A 54 -6.96 0.56 -9.61
C MET A 54 -7.62 1.86 -9.15
N GLU A 55 -8.83 1.79 -8.59
CA GLU A 55 -9.52 2.95 -8.03
C GLU A 55 -8.73 3.56 -6.86
N ALA A 56 -8.20 2.73 -5.95
CA ALA A 56 -7.34 3.20 -4.85
C ALA A 56 -6.08 3.92 -5.35
N VAL A 57 -5.47 3.40 -6.42
CA VAL A 57 -4.33 4.04 -7.09
C VAL A 57 -4.72 5.40 -7.67
N CYS A 58 -5.83 5.48 -8.42
CA CYS A 58 -6.31 6.74 -9.00
C CYS A 58 -6.57 7.80 -7.91
N MET A 59 -7.24 7.42 -6.84
CA MET A 59 -7.50 8.34 -5.72
C MET A 59 -6.21 8.84 -5.07
N VAL A 60 -5.20 7.97 -4.88
CA VAL A 60 -3.89 8.40 -4.37
C VAL A 60 -3.28 9.42 -5.32
N MET A 61 -3.27 9.15 -6.63
CA MET A 61 -2.72 10.08 -7.62
C MET A 61 -3.42 11.45 -7.58
N GLU A 62 -4.75 11.46 -7.56
CA GLU A 62 -5.58 12.67 -7.50
C GLU A 62 -5.37 13.44 -6.19
N ALA A 63 -5.30 12.75 -5.04
CA ALA A 63 -5.14 13.42 -3.75
C ALA A 63 -3.76 14.06 -3.55
N PHE A 64 -2.73 13.58 -4.26
CA PHE A 64 -1.39 14.15 -4.25
C PHE A 64 -1.15 15.15 -5.39
N GLU A 65 -2.12 15.38 -6.27
CA GLU A 65 -2.04 16.37 -7.33
C GLU A 65 -1.82 17.78 -6.74
N ASN A 66 -0.86 18.53 -7.29
CA ASN A 66 -0.42 19.85 -6.82
C ASN A 66 0.34 19.85 -5.48
N TYR A 67 0.73 18.68 -4.97
CA TYR A 67 1.49 18.54 -3.72
C TYR A 67 2.88 17.92 -3.92
N GLU A 68 3.42 17.96 -5.14
CA GLU A 68 4.68 17.31 -5.55
C GLU A 68 5.93 17.88 -4.87
N GLN A 69 5.82 19.09 -4.32
CA GLN A 69 6.88 19.72 -3.52
C GLN A 69 6.92 19.16 -2.08
N LYS A 70 5.79 18.65 -1.59
CA LYS A 70 5.64 18.13 -0.22
C LYS A 70 5.69 16.61 -0.16
N PHE A 71 5.22 15.93 -1.20
CA PHE A 71 5.26 14.48 -1.34
C PHE A 71 5.88 14.05 -2.65
N LYS A 72 6.77 13.07 -2.58
CA LYS A 72 7.19 12.26 -3.73
C LYS A 72 6.57 10.89 -3.58
N TYR A 73 5.89 10.40 -4.62
CA TYR A 73 5.32 9.07 -4.60
C TYR A 73 5.70 8.24 -5.82
N ASN A 74 5.70 6.92 -5.66
CA ASN A 74 5.76 5.97 -6.76
C ASN A 74 4.71 4.86 -6.55
N ILE A 75 4.36 4.18 -7.65
CA ILE A 75 3.44 3.04 -7.65
C ILE A 75 4.18 1.85 -8.27
N LEU A 76 4.21 0.73 -7.57
CA LEU A 76 4.93 -0.49 -7.92
C LEU A 76 3.92 -1.62 -8.08
N GLY A 77 3.73 -2.14 -9.30
CA GLY A 77 2.86 -3.29 -9.54
C GLY A 77 3.59 -4.63 -9.40
N HIS A 78 2.92 -5.67 -8.91
CA HIS A 78 3.44 -7.04 -8.98
C HIS A 78 2.38 -8.07 -9.39
N SER A 79 2.70 -8.95 -10.34
CA SER A 79 1.80 -10.04 -10.76
C SER A 79 1.99 -11.32 -9.96
N GLY A 80 3.05 -11.38 -9.13
CA GLY A 80 3.46 -12.62 -8.47
C GLY A 80 4.27 -13.58 -9.34
N ASP A 81 4.44 -13.28 -10.64
CA ASP A 81 5.29 -14.00 -11.61
C ASP A 81 6.42 -13.08 -12.11
N GLY A 82 6.92 -12.15 -11.28
CA GLY A 82 7.96 -11.24 -11.72
C GLY A 82 8.24 -9.96 -10.91
N PHE A 83 9.44 -9.39 -11.12
CA PHE A 83 9.86 -8.03 -10.80
C PHE A 83 9.90 -7.27 -12.13
N ASN A 84 9.00 -6.30 -12.33
CA ASN A 84 9.12 -5.33 -13.41
C ASN A 84 8.87 -3.96 -12.80
N ILE A 85 9.93 -3.23 -12.46
CA ILE A 85 9.84 -1.89 -11.87
C ILE A 85 9.94 -0.85 -12.98
N ALA A 86 8.77 -0.56 -13.53
CA ALA A 86 8.25 0.70 -14.06
C ALA A 86 6.95 0.33 -14.78
N LEU A 87 5.95 1.23 -14.81
CA LEU A 87 4.76 1.06 -15.66
C LEU A 87 5.16 1.24 -17.16
N VAL A 88 6.05 0.35 -17.67
CA VAL A 88 6.72 0.19 -19.01
C VAL A 88 8.16 0.80 -19.13
N PRO A 89 9.20 0.15 -19.73
CA PRO A 89 9.23 -1.09 -20.53
C PRO A 89 10.06 -2.29 -20.02
N ASN A 90 9.56 -3.46 -20.44
CA ASN A 90 10.10 -4.82 -20.60
C ASN A 90 11.62 -5.02 -20.59
N ASP A 91 12.08 -5.89 -19.68
CA ASP A 91 12.48 -7.27 -20.02
C ASP A 91 13.09 -7.92 -18.77
N ASN A 92 12.37 -8.86 -18.17
CA ASN A 92 12.85 -10.07 -17.48
C ASN A 92 11.75 -10.63 -16.55
N VAL A 93 11.46 -11.94 -16.68
CA VAL A 93 10.35 -12.65 -16.02
C VAL A 93 10.86 -13.52 -14.85
N PRO A 94 10.64 -13.12 -13.59
CA PRO A 94 10.90 -13.98 -12.42
C PRO A 94 9.89 -15.11 -12.18
N LYS A 95 10.30 -16.12 -11.38
CA LYS A 95 9.71 -17.47 -11.41
C LYS A 95 9.14 -18.02 -10.06
N ASP A 96 9.06 -17.25 -8.96
CA ASP A 96 8.62 -17.83 -7.66
C ASP A 96 8.03 -16.88 -6.56
N ASN A 97 7.43 -17.51 -5.54
CA ASN A 97 6.76 -16.86 -4.40
C ASN A 97 7.66 -16.04 -3.46
N LYS A 98 8.98 -16.28 -3.46
CA LYS A 98 9.94 -15.54 -2.62
C LYS A 98 10.04 -14.08 -3.07
N GLN A 99 9.73 -13.81 -4.33
CA GLN A 99 9.87 -12.50 -4.96
C GLN A 99 8.84 -11.47 -4.48
N ARG A 100 7.64 -11.87 -4.05
CA ARG A 100 6.63 -10.93 -3.49
C ARG A 100 7.14 -10.22 -2.23
N LEU A 101 7.78 -10.98 -1.34
CA LEU A 101 8.39 -10.42 -0.13
C LEU A 101 9.61 -9.56 -0.47
N GLU A 102 10.36 -9.93 -1.52
CA GLU A 102 11.49 -9.12 -1.98
C GLU A 102 11.05 -7.81 -2.64
N ILE A 103 9.87 -7.72 -3.25
CA ILE A 103 9.31 -6.45 -3.73
C ILE A 103 9.04 -5.50 -2.57
N LEU A 104 8.39 -5.99 -1.50
CA LEU A 104 8.18 -5.19 -0.29
C LEU A 104 9.51 -4.74 0.32
N LYS A 105 10.45 -5.67 0.51
CA LYS A 105 11.79 -5.33 1.05
C LYS A 105 12.53 -4.36 0.13
N HIS A 106 12.38 -4.49 -1.18
CA HIS A 106 12.99 -3.59 -2.15
C HIS A 106 12.35 -2.21 -2.07
N ALA A 107 11.02 -2.09 -2.06
CA ALA A 107 10.34 -0.81 -1.89
C ALA A 107 10.79 -0.09 -0.60
N ILE A 108 10.92 -0.83 0.50
CA ILE A 108 11.43 -0.31 1.78
C ILE A 108 12.89 0.15 1.67
N ARG A 109 13.76 -0.63 1.02
CA ARG A 109 15.18 -0.24 0.85
C ARG A 109 15.36 0.91 -0.12
N GLU A 110 14.64 0.92 -1.23
CA GLU A 110 14.72 1.97 -2.26
C GLU A 110 14.20 3.30 -1.74
N ILE A 111 13.06 3.30 -1.04
CA ILE A 111 12.48 4.55 -0.56
C ILE A 111 13.41 5.25 0.44
N ALA A 112 14.16 4.47 1.23
CA ALA A 112 15.10 4.94 2.24
C ALA A 112 16.45 5.42 1.69
N LYS A 113 16.74 5.26 0.39
CA LYS A 113 18.00 5.75 -0.23
C LYS A 113 18.07 7.26 -0.30
N ASP A 114 16.92 7.90 -0.53
CA ASP A 114 16.82 9.34 -0.65
C ASP A 114 16.40 9.94 0.70
N ASP A 115 16.97 11.08 1.05
CA ASP A 115 16.70 11.77 2.30
C ASP A 115 15.27 12.38 2.32
N ALA A 116 14.53 12.16 3.41
CA ALA A 116 13.14 12.60 3.56
C ALA A 116 12.79 12.76 5.04
N ASP A 117 11.78 13.60 5.33
CA ASP A 117 11.29 13.77 6.69
C ASP A 117 10.55 12.51 7.19
N GLU A 118 9.82 11.83 6.30
CA GLU A 118 9.09 10.61 6.60
C GLU A 118 9.03 9.67 5.38
N TYR A 119 9.02 8.36 5.65
CA TYR A 119 8.99 7.29 4.65
C TYR A 119 7.78 6.39 4.86
N PHE A 120 6.98 6.18 3.82
CA PHE A 120 5.78 5.35 3.85
C PHE A 120 5.85 4.27 2.77
N VAL A 121 5.55 3.02 3.13
CA VAL A 121 5.30 1.93 2.17
C VAL A 121 3.94 1.33 2.47
N ILE A 122 3.03 1.35 1.51
CA ILE A 122 1.67 0.80 1.69
C ILE A 122 1.47 -0.31 0.67
N VAL A 123 1.17 -1.52 1.15
CA VAL A 123 0.92 -2.70 0.32
C VAL A 123 -0.58 -2.92 0.19
N LEU A 124 -1.11 -2.95 -1.02
CA LEU A 124 -2.47 -3.42 -1.32
C LEU A 124 -2.41 -4.89 -1.72
N SER A 125 -3.07 -5.77 -0.96
CA SER A 125 -3.00 -7.23 -1.16
C SER A 125 -4.34 -7.91 -0.96
N ASP A 126 -4.53 -9.10 -1.54
CA ASP A 126 -5.75 -9.90 -1.45
C ASP A 126 -5.86 -10.79 -0.19
N ALA A 127 -5.00 -10.54 0.80
CA ALA A 127 -4.85 -11.28 2.05
C ALA A 127 -4.47 -12.76 1.90
N ASN A 128 -4.16 -13.25 0.70
CA ASN A 128 -3.99 -14.67 0.45
C ASN A 128 -2.53 -15.15 0.62
N LEU A 129 -1.85 -14.71 1.68
CA LEU A 129 -0.43 -15.00 1.91
C LEU A 129 -0.13 -16.51 1.96
N GLU A 130 -1.05 -17.30 2.53
CA GLU A 130 -0.92 -18.76 2.63
C GLU A 130 -0.87 -19.45 1.26
N ARG A 131 -1.72 -19.03 0.32
CA ARG A 131 -1.70 -19.57 -1.06
C ARG A 131 -0.39 -19.24 -1.78
N TYR A 132 0.24 -18.14 -1.41
CA TYR A 132 1.56 -17.77 -1.91
C TYR A 132 2.69 -18.42 -1.09
N GLY A 133 2.40 -19.27 -0.10
CA GLY A 133 3.42 -19.88 0.75
C GLY A 133 4.25 -18.87 1.54
N ILE A 134 3.69 -17.69 1.84
CA ILE A 134 4.33 -16.64 2.62
C ILE A 134 3.84 -16.76 4.07
N PRO A 135 4.69 -17.20 5.01
CA PRO A 135 4.32 -17.22 6.42
C PRO A 135 4.01 -15.79 6.90
N PRO A 136 2.91 -15.56 7.64
CA PRO A 136 2.56 -14.24 8.18
C PRO A 136 3.71 -13.58 8.97
N ALA A 137 4.46 -14.38 9.75
CA ALA A 137 5.62 -13.90 10.48
C ALA A 137 6.74 -13.35 9.58
N ARG A 138 6.96 -13.93 8.39
CA ARG A 138 7.94 -13.40 7.42
C ARG A 138 7.45 -12.10 6.79
N PHE A 139 6.15 -11.98 6.54
CA PHE A 139 5.55 -10.74 6.06
C PHE A 139 5.65 -9.64 7.12
N ALA A 140 5.36 -9.95 8.39
CA ALA A 140 5.56 -9.06 9.54
C ALA A 140 7.00 -8.54 9.62
N GLN A 141 7.98 -9.44 9.51
CA GLN A 141 9.40 -9.08 9.52
C GLN A 141 9.78 -8.16 8.36
N ALA A 142 9.23 -8.40 7.16
CA ALA A 142 9.50 -7.53 6.02
C ALA A 142 8.94 -6.11 6.21
N LEU A 143 7.74 -5.96 6.79
CA LEU A 143 7.18 -4.65 7.14
C LEU A 143 8.03 -3.87 8.16
N MET A 144 8.92 -4.55 8.90
CA MET A 144 9.73 -3.94 9.96
C MET A 144 11.23 -3.99 9.67
N ILE A 145 11.62 -4.29 8.43
CA ILE A 145 13.04 -4.51 8.09
C ILE A 145 13.88 -3.24 8.21
N ASP A 146 13.27 -2.06 8.04
CA ASP A 146 13.91 -0.77 8.27
C ASP A 146 13.04 0.05 9.25
N PRO A 147 13.57 0.40 10.44
CA PRO A 147 12.81 1.15 11.44
C PRO A 147 12.51 2.59 11.03
N LYS A 148 13.19 3.14 10.01
CA LYS A 148 12.91 4.48 9.47
C LYS A 148 11.65 4.50 8.58
N VAL A 149 11.21 3.33 8.12
CA VAL A 149 10.12 3.21 7.13
C VAL A 149 8.83 2.77 7.81
N ASN A 150 7.80 3.58 7.68
CA ASN A 150 6.45 3.26 8.13
C ASN A 150 5.78 2.38 7.06
N ALA A 151 5.93 1.06 7.19
CA ALA A 151 5.31 0.11 6.27
C ALA A 151 3.97 -0.46 6.79
N PHE A 152 2.97 -0.51 5.92
CA PHE A 152 1.60 -0.94 6.20
C PHE A 152 1.07 -1.89 5.12
N ALA A 153 0.10 -2.72 5.48
CA ALA A 153 -0.66 -3.54 4.55
C ALA A 153 -2.17 -3.25 4.63
N ILE A 154 -2.82 -3.12 3.48
CA ILE A 154 -4.27 -3.01 3.35
C ILE A 154 -4.73 -4.24 2.57
N PHE A 155 -5.53 -5.07 3.22
CA PHE A 155 -6.07 -6.29 2.64
C PHE A 155 -7.42 -6.02 1.99
N ILE A 156 -7.52 -6.14 0.66
CA ILE A 156 -8.71 -5.83 -0.14
C ILE A 156 -9.48 -7.12 -0.41
N GLY A 157 -10.65 -7.23 0.22
CA GLY A 157 -11.51 -8.41 0.13
C GLY A 157 -10.91 -9.60 0.86
N SER A 158 -11.72 -10.27 1.69
CA SER A 158 -11.35 -11.54 2.30
C SER A 158 -12.36 -12.61 1.89
N LEU A 159 -11.85 -13.71 1.34
CA LEU A 159 -12.61 -14.95 1.30
C LEU A 159 -12.36 -15.63 2.66
N GLY A 160 -13.25 -15.40 3.63
CA GLY A 160 -13.19 -16.00 4.96
C GLY A 160 -12.33 -15.26 5.98
N ASP A 161 -11.92 -15.95 7.05
CA ASP A 161 -11.26 -15.41 8.24
C ASP A 161 -9.74 -15.13 8.07
N GLN A 162 -9.22 -15.22 6.84
CA GLN A 162 -7.79 -15.08 6.56
C GLN A 162 -7.24 -13.69 6.88
N ALA A 163 -7.97 -12.62 6.50
CA ALA A 163 -7.54 -11.25 6.76
C ALA A 163 -7.51 -10.94 8.26
N ASP A 164 -8.51 -11.42 9.02
CA ASP A 164 -8.56 -11.29 10.48
C ASP A 164 -7.40 -12.02 11.17
N ARG A 165 -7.06 -13.25 10.72
CA ARG A 165 -5.90 -14.00 11.23
C ARG A 165 -4.59 -13.27 10.95
N LEU A 166 -4.45 -12.69 9.76
CA LEU A 166 -3.27 -11.90 9.41
C LEU A 166 -3.17 -10.66 10.30
N GLN A 167 -4.25 -9.93 10.50
CA GLN A 167 -4.25 -8.73 11.35
C GLN A 167 -3.84 -9.04 12.79
N ARG A 168 -4.22 -10.21 13.32
CA ARG A 168 -3.78 -10.67 14.67
C ARG A 168 -2.32 -11.07 14.74
N THR A 169 -1.71 -11.46 13.62
CA THR A 169 -0.31 -11.92 13.57
C THR A 169 0.66 -10.79 13.23
N LEU A 170 0.18 -9.76 12.53
CA LEU A 170 0.97 -8.60 12.17
C LEU A 170 1.08 -7.60 13.32
N PRO A 171 2.13 -6.77 13.34
CA PRO A 171 2.30 -5.74 14.37
C PRO A 171 1.06 -4.84 14.43
N ALA A 172 0.63 -4.52 15.66
CA ALA A 172 -0.51 -3.65 15.89
C ALA A 172 -0.36 -2.33 15.11
N GLY A 173 -1.43 -1.90 14.44
CA GLY A 173 -1.44 -0.67 13.63
C GLY A 173 -0.74 -0.76 12.28
N ARG A 174 -0.15 -1.91 11.89
CA ARG A 174 0.52 -2.10 10.59
C ARG A 174 -0.30 -2.82 9.54
N SER A 175 -1.52 -3.25 9.86
CA SER A 175 -2.40 -3.89 8.89
C SER A 175 -3.86 -3.52 9.06
N PHE A 176 -4.54 -3.39 7.93
CA PHE A 176 -5.92 -2.96 7.82
C PHE A 176 -6.65 -3.90 6.85
N ILE A 177 -7.95 -4.07 7.07
CA ILE A 177 -8.82 -4.86 6.21
C ILE A 177 -9.79 -3.88 5.58
N ALA A 178 -9.89 -3.90 4.26
CA ALA A 178 -10.87 -3.14 3.49
C ALA A 178 -11.83 -4.14 2.84
N MET A 179 -13.00 -4.32 3.44
CA MET A 179 -14.05 -5.18 2.88
C MET A 179 -14.76 -4.46 1.71
N ASP A 180 -14.91 -3.15 1.86
CA ASP A 180 -15.32 -2.22 0.82
C ASP A 180 -14.15 -1.27 0.49
N THR A 181 -13.92 -0.97 -0.80
CA THR A 181 -12.91 0.01 -1.18
C THR A 181 -13.16 1.40 -0.66
N LYS A 182 -14.42 1.74 -0.38
CA LYS A 182 -14.79 3.02 0.26
C LYS A 182 -14.15 3.19 1.63
N GLU A 183 -13.61 2.12 2.22
CA GLU A 183 -12.87 2.15 3.48
C GLU A 183 -11.38 2.51 3.30
N ILE A 184 -10.78 2.22 2.13
CA ILE A 184 -9.36 2.54 1.83
C ILE A 184 -9.01 4.01 2.13
N PRO A 185 -9.83 5.00 1.76
CA PRO A 185 -9.51 6.42 1.97
C PRO A 185 -9.46 6.75 3.47
N GLN A 186 -10.38 6.17 4.25
CA GLN A 186 -10.40 6.29 5.70
C GLN A 186 -9.21 5.55 6.35
N ILE A 187 -8.86 4.37 5.84
CA ILE A 187 -7.69 3.60 6.28
C ILE A 187 -6.39 4.39 6.02
N LEU A 188 -6.22 4.96 4.83
CA LEU A 188 -5.07 5.79 4.50
C LEU A 188 -4.99 7.01 5.42
N GLN A 189 -6.13 7.67 5.69
CA GLN A 189 -6.19 8.75 6.68
C GLN A 189 -5.73 8.28 8.07
N GLN A 190 -6.15 7.10 8.53
CA GLN A 190 -5.74 6.54 9.81
C GLN A 190 -4.23 6.27 9.84
N ILE A 191 -3.67 5.68 8.79
CA ILE A 191 -2.24 5.43 8.62
C ILE A 191 -1.45 6.74 8.78
N PHE A 192 -1.85 7.76 8.02
CA PHE A 192 -1.20 9.06 8.00
C PHE A 192 -1.35 9.85 9.29
N THR A 193 -2.45 9.65 10.04
CA THR A 193 -2.67 10.33 11.33
C THR A 193 -1.91 9.64 12.47
N SER A 194 -1.88 8.31 12.48
CA SER A 194 -1.24 7.53 13.55
C SER A 194 0.28 7.75 13.63
N THR A 195 0.92 7.97 12.48
CA THR A 195 2.36 8.23 12.37
C THR A 195 2.76 9.62 12.87
N MET A 196 1.87 10.61 12.79
CA MET A 196 2.11 11.93 13.39
C MET A 196 2.13 11.86 14.92
N LEU A 197 1.24 11.06 15.52
CA LEU A 197 1.16 10.91 16.97
C LEU A 197 2.33 10.11 17.55
N SER A 198 2.93 9.20 16.79
CA SER A 198 4.11 8.43 17.23
C SER A 198 5.44 9.15 17.08
N SER A 199 5.47 10.23 16.28
CA SER A 199 6.67 11.02 15.99
C SER A 199 6.79 12.28 16.85
N SER A 200 5.91 12.43 17.85
CA SER A 200 5.90 13.50 18.86
C SER A 200 6.42 12.99 20.20
#